data_AF-A0A3M1T6L5-F1
#
_entry.id   AF-A0A3M1T6L5-F1
#
_cell.length_a   1.000
_cell.length_b   1.000
_cell.length_c   1.000
_cell.angle_alpha   90.00
_cell.angle_beta   90.00
_cell.angle_gamma   90.00
#
_symmetry.space_group_name_H-M   'P 1'
#
loop_
_entity.id
_entity.type
_entity.pdbx_description
1 polymer ?
#
loop_
_entity_poly.entity_id
_entity_poly.type
_entity_poly.pdbx_seq_one_letter_code
_entity_poly.pdbx_strand_id
1 'polypeptide(L)'
;MEVRPSAIPGLAYYVCPRCRRRLCSDEPALLHQASGSPRRRAREADAAARQRWAEIRARMDAWVRRLDATDPYQVLGLRPRTPFHLVRRRFHQLAALHHPDHGGDPARMRAILEAYQAIRSRQATAEAAPRRGAPRRTHPTAAGAPRPRAPRRKR
;
A
#
# COMPACT_ATOMS: atom_id res chain seq x y z
N MET A 1 9.82 -35.35 26.96
CA MET A 1 8.62 -34.60 27.38
C MET A 1 8.39 -35.00 28.82
N GLU A 2 8.73 -34.14 29.78
CA GLU A 2 8.62 -34.47 31.20
C GLU A 2 7.84 -33.38 31.93
N VAL A 3 6.73 -33.79 32.53
CA VAL A 3 5.97 -32.99 33.48
C VAL A 3 6.62 -33.22 34.83
N ARG A 4 6.97 -32.14 35.54
CA ARG A 4 7.63 -32.26 36.85
C ARG A 4 6.60 -32.02 37.95
N PRO A 5 6.54 -32.88 38.98
CA PRO A 5 5.68 -32.65 40.13
C PRO A 5 6.18 -31.43 40.91
N SER A 6 5.25 -30.63 41.43
CA SER A 6 5.56 -29.51 42.34
C SER A 6 5.51 -29.97 43.80
N ALA A 7 6.02 -29.13 44.71
CA ALA A 7 5.90 -29.35 46.15
C ALA A 7 4.45 -29.19 46.67
N ILE A 8 3.54 -28.65 45.86
CA ILE A 8 2.12 -28.50 46.18
C ILE A 8 1.37 -29.74 45.65
N PRO A 9 0.63 -30.48 46.50
CA PRO A 9 -0.15 -31.64 46.07
C PRO A 9 -1.15 -31.29 44.96
N GLY A 10 -1.19 -32.11 43.90
CA GLY A 10 -2.08 -31.91 42.76
C GLY A 10 -1.58 -30.88 41.73
N LEU A 11 -0.58 -30.05 42.06
CA LEU A 11 -0.04 -29.08 41.11
C LEU A 11 1.15 -29.66 40.35
N ALA A 12 1.02 -29.78 39.03
CA ALA A 12 2.09 -30.14 38.13
C ALA A 12 2.55 -28.90 37.34
N TYR A 13 3.84 -28.84 37.02
CA TYR A 13 4.35 -27.81 36.14
C TYR A 13 5.10 -28.39 34.94
N TYR A 14 4.91 -27.73 33.81
CA TYR A 14 5.59 -28.01 32.56
C TYR A 14 6.55 -26.87 32.23
N VAL A 15 7.78 -27.22 31.87
CA VAL A 15 8.76 -26.28 31.34
C VAL A 15 8.97 -26.56 29.87
N CYS A 16 8.65 -25.59 29.01
CA CYS A 16 8.93 -25.73 27.59
C CYS A 16 10.45 -25.76 27.36
N PRO A 17 11.03 -26.82 26.77
CA PRO A 17 12.48 -26.94 26.60
C PRO A 17 13.06 -25.88 25.65
N ARG A 18 12.22 -25.33 24.75
CA ARG A 18 12.65 -24.37 23.72
C ARG A 18 12.57 -22.91 24.14
N CYS A 19 11.67 -22.54 25.06
CA CYS A 19 11.49 -21.14 25.47
C CYS A 19 11.51 -20.92 27.00
N ARG A 20 11.77 -21.97 27.78
CA ARG A 20 11.89 -21.98 29.26
C ARG A 20 10.68 -21.42 30.04
N ARG A 21 9.53 -21.20 29.40
CA ARG A 21 8.30 -20.78 30.08
C ARG A 21 7.76 -21.92 30.95
N ARG A 22 7.37 -21.60 32.19
CA ARG A 22 6.67 -22.51 33.10
C ARG A 22 5.16 -22.32 32.95
N LEU A 23 4.43 -23.40 32.74
CA LEU A 23 2.98 -23.45 32.93
C LEU A 23 2.68 -24.39 34.09
N CYS A 24 1.79 -23.98 34.97
CA CYS A 24 1.32 -24.82 36.08
C CYS A 24 -0.16 -25.12 35.84
N SER A 25 -0.57 -26.36 36.09
CA SER A 25 -1.97 -26.78 36.05
C SER A 25 -2.17 -27.82 37.15
N ASP A 26 -3.35 -27.81 37.74
CA ASP A 26 -3.87 -28.83 38.65
C ASP A 26 -4.31 -30.10 37.89
N GLU A 27 -4.64 -29.98 36.61
CA GLU A 27 -4.91 -31.12 35.74
C GLU A 27 -3.73 -31.41 34.78
N PRO A 28 -2.92 -32.46 35.01
CA PRO A 28 -1.74 -32.75 34.20
C PRO A 28 -2.08 -33.17 32.75
N ALA A 29 -3.28 -33.71 32.50
CA ALA A 29 -3.76 -34.05 31.17
C ALA A 29 -3.89 -32.80 30.25
N LEU A 30 -4.32 -31.66 30.81
CA LEU A 30 -4.38 -30.39 30.07
C LEU A 30 -2.99 -29.87 29.70
N LEU A 31 -1.95 -30.13 30.49
CA LEU A 31 -0.57 -29.77 30.15
C LEU A 31 -0.06 -30.54 28.92
N HIS A 32 -0.49 -31.80 28.76
CA HIS A 32 -0.16 -32.62 27.58
C HIS A 32 -0.87 -32.12 26.31
N GLN A 33 -2.15 -31.71 26.41
CA GLN A 33 -2.93 -31.19 25.27
C GLN A 33 -2.56 -29.73 24.89
N ALA A 34 -2.16 -28.91 25.86
CA ALA A 34 -1.71 -27.52 25.66
C ALA A 34 -0.28 -27.39 25.11
N SER A 35 0.42 -28.51 24.91
CA SER A 35 1.82 -28.58 24.46
C SER A 35 2.06 -28.06 23.03
N GLY A 36 1.00 -27.90 22.24
CA GLY A 36 1.01 -27.08 21.02
C GLY A 36 1.09 -25.59 21.37
N SER A 37 2.30 -25.11 21.69
CA SER A 37 2.60 -23.75 22.16
C SER A 37 1.72 -22.69 21.48
N PRO A 38 0.82 -22.01 22.22
CA PRO A 38 0.02 -20.90 21.71
C PRO A 38 0.89 -19.80 21.08
N ARG A 39 2.14 -19.66 21.55
CA ARG A 39 3.13 -18.72 20.99
C ARG A 39 3.71 -19.17 19.66
N ARG A 40 3.81 -20.48 19.39
CA ARG A 40 4.24 -20.98 18.06
C ARG A 40 3.16 -20.67 17.04
N ARG A 41 1.90 -20.99 17.36
CA ARG A 41 0.74 -20.65 16.52
C ARG A 41 0.57 -19.14 16.33
N ALA A 42 0.74 -18.34 17.38
CA ALA A 42 0.73 -16.87 17.26
C ALA A 42 1.89 -16.35 16.41
N ARG A 43 3.12 -16.83 16.62
CA ARG A 43 4.29 -16.44 15.78
C ARG A 43 4.14 -16.88 14.33
N GLU A 44 3.55 -18.04 14.09
CA GLU A 44 3.25 -18.55 12.75
C GLU A 44 2.13 -17.75 12.10
N ALA A 45 1.09 -17.36 12.86
CA ALA A 45 0.06 -16.45 12.40
C ALA A 45 0.63 -15.05 12.09
N ASP A 46 1.52 -14.51 12.92
CA ASP A 46 2.21 -13.24 12.70
C ASP A 46 3.16 -13.32 11.49
N ALA A 47 3.81 -14.47 11.28
CA ALA A 47 4.62 -14.72 10.09
C ALA A 47 3.75 -14.81 8.83
N ALA A 48 2.64 -15.54 8.89
CA ALA A 48 1.68 -15.65 7.79
C ALA A 48 1.03 -14.31 7.45
N ALA A 49 0.68 -13.50 8.46
CA ALA A 49 0.14 -12.15 8.26
C ALA A 49 1.17 -11.23 7.57
N ARG A 50 2.45 -11.30 7.96
CA ARG A 50 3.54 -10.57 7.31
C ARG A 50 3.76 -11.03 5.86
N GLN A 51 3.73 -12.33 5.60
CA GLN A 51 3.84 -12.88 4.24
C GLN A 51 2.69 -12.42 3.36
N ARG A 52 1.45 -12.49 3.85
CA ARG A 52 0.26 -12.03 3.13
C ARG A 52 0.33 -10.54 2.80
N TRP A 53 0.83 -9.71 3.72
CA TRP A 53 1.05 -8.29 3.44
C TRP A 53 2.16 -8.06 2.40
N ALA A 54 3.24 -8.83 2.46
CA ALA A 54 4.32 -8.77 1.48
C ALA A 54 3.83 -9.14 0.07
N GLU A 55 2.97 -10.14 -0.07
CA GLU A 55 2.35 -10.53 -1.34
C GLU A 55 1.45 -9.42 -1.89
N ILE A 56 0.60 -8.83 -1.04
CA ILE A 56 -0.27 -7.71 -1.44
C ILE A 56 0.59 -6.54 -1.94
N ARG A 57 1.66 -6.19 -1.22
CA ARG A 57 2.60 -5.14 -1.62
C ARG A 57 3.29 -5.47 -2.93
N ALA A 58 3.83 -6.68 -3.08
CA ALA A 58 4.51 -7.10 -4.31
C ALA A 58 3.58 -7.04 -5.53
N ARG A 59 2.32 -7.46 -5.36
CA ARG A 59 1.29 -7.33 -6.39
C ARG A 59 1.00 -5.87 -6.72
N MET A 60 0.91 -5.01 -5.71
CA MET A 60 0.69 -3.57 -5.91
C MET A 60 1.87 -2.91 -6.61
N ASP A 61 3.10 -3.20 -6.21
CA ASP A 61 4.32 -2.70 -6.83
C ASP A 61 4.44 -3.14 -8.30
N ALA A 62 4.10 -4.40 -8.60
CA ALA A 62 4.08 -4.90 -9.98
C ALA A 62 3.02 -4.19 -10.84
N TRP A 63 1.87 -3.85 -10.24
CA TRP A 63 0.83 -3.07 -10.92
C TRP A 63 1.27 -1.63 -11.15
N VAL A 64 1.85 -0.95 -10.15
CA VAL A 64 2.39 0.41 -10.28
C VAL A 64 3.47 0.48 -11.35
N ARG A 65 4.43 -0.46 -11.35
CA ARG A 65 5.45 -0.53 -12.41
C ARG A 65 4.86 -0.70 -13.80
N ARG A 66 3.77 -1.45 -13.93
CA ARG A 66 3.06 -1.63 -15.20
C ARG A 66 2.37 -0.34 -15.65
N LEU A 67 1.79 0.40 -14.70
CA LEU A 67 1.21 1.72 -14.98
C LEU A 67 2.27 2.74 -15.37
N ASP A 68 3.39 2.80 -14.64
CA ASP A 68 4.52 3.70 -14.91
C ASP A 68 5.15 3.42 -16.28
N ALA A 69 5.36 2.13 -16.63
CA ALA A 69 5.83 1.75 -17.95
C ALA A 69 4.88 2.16 -19.08
N THR A 70 3.60 2.42 -18.76
CA THR A 70 2.58 2.86 -19.71
C THR A 70 2.29 4.37 -19.60
N ASP A 71 3.07 5.13 -18.81
CA ASP A 71 2.88 6.56 -18.66
C ASP A 71 3.69 7.34 -19.73
N PRO A 72 3.03 7.82 -20.81
CA PRO A 72 3.71 8.57 -21.86
C PRO A 72 4.23 9.93 -21.38
N TYR A 73 3.72 10.48 -20.28
CA TYR A 73 4.22 11.74 -19.73
C TYR A 73 5.63 11.57 -19.14
N GLN A 74 5.93 10.41 -18.54
CA GLN A 74 7.27 10.12 -18.02
C GLN A 74 8.31 9.98 -19.13
N VAL A 75 7.95 9.36 -20.27
CA VAL A 75 8.83 9.22 -21.44
C VAL A 75 9.28 10.58 -21.98
N LEU A 76 8.41 11.59 -21.93
CA LEU A 76 8.72 12.97 -22.35
C LEU A 76 9.28 13.84 -21.23
N GLY A 77 9.42 13.32 -19.99
CA GLY A 77 9.88 14.07 -18.82
C GLY A 77 8.91 15.18 -18.37
N LEU A 78 7.61 14.98 -18.59
CA LEU A 78 6.57 15.96 -18.34
C LEU A 78 5.68 15.56 -17.17
N ARG A 79 5.07 16.57 -16.51
CA ARG A 79 4.09 16.32 -15.46
C ARG A 79 2.75 15.88 -16.07
N PRO A 80 1.99 15.01 -15.39
CA PRO A 80 0.61 14.73 -15.77
C PRO A 80 -0.20 16.04 -15.83
N ARG A 81 -1.10 16.18 -16.81
CA ARG A 81 -1.90 17.39 -17.08
C ARG A 81 -1.12 18.61 -17.59
N THR A 82 0.10 18.43 -18.08
CA THR A 82 0.81 19.48 -18.81
C THR A 82 0.01 19.87 -20.07
N PRO A 83 -0.19 21.17 -20.36
CA PRO A 83 -0.93 21.61 -21.53
C PRO A 83 -0.23 21.21 -22.84
N PHE A 84 -1.02 20.93 -23.89
CA PHE A 84 -0.54 20.33 -25.13
C PHE A 84 0.60 21.11 -25.82
N HIS A 85 0.60 22.44 -25.73
CA HIS A 85 1.66 23.26 -26.33
C HIS A 85 3.05 22.99 -25.73
N LEU A 86 3.14 22.73 -24.41
CA LEU A 86 4.40 22.36 -23.76
C LEU A 86 4.82 20.93 -24.12
N VAL A 87 3.84 20.03 -24.31
CA VAL A 87 4.09 18.66 -24.81
C VAL A 87 4.74 18.71 -26.19
N ARG A 88 4.16 19.49 -27.12
CA ARG A 88 4.70 19.67 -28.47
C ARG A 88 6.11 20.28 -28.45
N ARG A 89 6.35 21.28 -27.59
CA ARG A 89 7.67 21.91 -27.46
C ARG A 89 8.73 20.91 -26.98
N ARG A 90 8.43 20.09 -25.97
CA ARG A 90 9.35 19.06 -25.48
C ARG A 90 9.60 17.97 -26.52
N PHE A 91 8.56 17.54 -27.22
CA PHE A 91 8.68 16.59 -28.33
C PHE A 91 9.70 17.08 -29.37
N HIS A 92 9.58 18.33 -29.84
CA HIS A 92 10.51 18.88 -30.84
C HIS A 92 11.96 18.96 -30.34
N GLN A 93 12.16 19.31 -29.06
CA GLN A 93 13.50 19.33 -28.45
C GLN A 93 14.13 17.93 -28.41
N LEU A 94 13.37 16.92 -28.01
CA LEU A 94 13.85 15.54 -27.93
C LEU A 94 14.04 14.93 -29.33
N ALA A 95 13.16 15.26 -30.27
CA ALA A 95 13.26 14.82 -31.66
C ALA A 95 14.52 15.38 -32.33
N ALA A 96 14.85 16.66 -32.10
CA ALA A 96 16.08 17.27 -32.62
C ALA A 96 17.34 16.61 -32.03
N LEU A 97 17.30 16.19 -30.76
CA LEU A 97 18.42 15.55 -30.07
C LEU A 97 18.63 14.08 -30.48
N HIS A 98 17.54 13.34 -30.71
CA HIS A 98 17.57 11.91 -30.98
C HIS A 98 17.22 11.55 -32.44
N HIS A 99 17.29 12.51 -33.36
CA HIS A 99 16.97 12.26 -34.76
C HIS A 99 17.96 11.25 -35.37
N PRO A 100 17.49 10.20 -36.07
CA PRO A 100 18.36 9.19 -36.68
C PRO A 100 19.35 9.79 -37.70
N ASP A 101 18.93 10.84 -38.43
CA ASP A 101 19.79 11.50 -39.43
C ASP A 101 21.00 12.24 -38.81
N HIS A 102 20.96 12.54 -37.51
CA HIS A 102 22.06 13.16 -36.78
C HIS A 102 22.84 12.15 -35.91
N GLY A 103 22.67 10.84 -36.17
CA GLY A 103 23.31 9.77 -35.38
C GLY A 103 22.55 9.40 -34.10
N GLY A 104 21.28 9.80 -33.98
CA GLY A 104 20.42 9.43 -32.87
C GLY A 104 19.92 7.98 -32.93
N ASP A 105 19.46 7.48 -31.78
CA ASP A 105 18.93 6.12 -31.67
C ASP A 105 17.48 6.05 -32.20
N PRO A 106 17.22 5.29 -33.29
CA PRO A 106 15.88 5.15 -33.85
C PRO A 106 14.89 4.51 -32.88
N ALA A 107 15.34 3.66 -31.95
CA ALA A 107 14.48 3.06 -30.94
C ALA A 107 13.97 4.11 -29.94
N ARG A 108 14.84 5.04 -29.51
CA ARG A 108 14.44 6.18 -28.66
C ARG A 108 13.47 7.10 -29.37
N MET A 109 13.70 7.39 -30.65
CA MET A 109 12.81 8.25 -31.42
C MET A 109 11.40 7.63 -31.54
N ARG A 110 11.30 6.31 -31.76
CA ARG A 110 10.02 5.58 -31.76
C ARG A 110 9.30 5.70 -30.41
N ALA A 111 9.98 5.48 -29.30
CA ALA A 111 9.38 5.61 -27.97
C ALA A 111 8.84 7.04 -27.70
N ILE A 112 9.58 8.06 -28.14
CA ILE A 112 9.16 9.47 -28.03
C ILE A 112 7.90 9.74 -28.88
N LEU A 113 7.84 9.20 -30.11
CA LEU A 113 6.69 9.32 -31.00
C LEU A 113 5.45 8.64 -30.42
N GLU A 114 5.59 7.40 -29.94
CA GLU A 114 4.50 6.64 -29.31
C GLU A 114 3.94 7.38 -28.09
N ALA A 115 4.83 7.91 -27.24
CA ALA A 115 4.43 8.70 -26.08
C ALA A 115 3.65 9.97 -26.48
N TYR A 116 4.13 10.70 -27.49
CA TYR A 116 3.45 11.90 -27.99
C TYR A 116 2.05 11.58 -28.53
N GLN A 117 1.92 10.51 -29.32
CA GLN A 117 0.63 10.08 -29.86
C GLN A 117 -0.34 9.65 -28.75
N ALA A 118 0.13 8.90 -27.76
CA ALA A 118 -0.68 8.47 -26.62
C ALA A 118 -1.22 9.67 -25.82
N ILE A 119 -0.40 10.71 -25.58
CA ILE A 119 -0.86 11.94 -24.91
C ILE A 119 -1.91 12.67 -25.73
N ARG A 120 -1.67 12.83 -27.04
CA ARG A 120 -2.61 13.52 -27.94
C ARG A 120 -3.98 12.85 -27.91
N SER A 121 -4.04 11.52 -28.00
CA SER A 121 -5.29 10.76 -27.95
C SER A 121 -6.00 10.88 -26.59
N ARG A 122 -5.25 10.84 -25.48
CA ARG A 122 -5.80 11.02 -24.11
C ARG A 122 -6.37 12.42 -23.89
N GLN A 123 -5.73 13.47 -24.42
CA GLN A 123 -6.22 14.84 -24.28
C GLN A 123 -7.43 15.12 -25.18
N ALA A 124 -7.42 14.60 -26.42
CA ALA A 124 -8.57 14.71 -27.33
C ALA A 124 -9.83 14.04 -26.75
N THR A 125 -9.69 12.85 -26.16
CA THR A 125 -10.80 12.15 -25.49
C THR A 125 -11.26 12.86 -24.22
N ALA A 126 -10.35 13.46 -23.45
CA ALA A 126 -10.70 14.26 -22.28
C ALA A 126 -11.44 15.56 -22.64
N GLU A 127 -11.12 16.18 -23.78
CA GLU A 127 -11.81 17.36 -24.30
C GLU A 127 -13.19 17.01 -24.89
N ALA A 128 -13.30 15.85 -25.55
CA ALA A 128 -14.55 15.38 -26.14
C ALA A 128 -15.54 14.78 -25.12
N ALA A 129 -15.07 14.32 -23.96
CA ALA A 129 -15.95 13.82 -22.91
C ALA A 129 -16.86 14.95 -22.40
N PRO A 130 -18.20 14.76 -22.35
CA PRO A 130 -19.08 15.77 -21.80
C PRO A 130 -18.62 16.07 -20.38
N ARG A 131 -18.44 17.37 -20.07
CA ARG A 131 -18.11 17.86 -18.73
C ARG A 131 -19.20 17.42 -17.75
N ARG A 132 -19.14 16.18 -17.27
CA ARG A 132 -19.97 15.72 -16.16
C ARG A 132 -19.57 16.59 -14.99
N GLY A 133 -20.43 17.56 -14.66
CA GLY A 133 -20.22 18.51 -13.59
C GLY A 133 -19.74 17.74 -12.37
N ALA A 134 -18.56 18.10 -11.86
CA ALA A 134 -18.04 17.49 -10.65
C ALA A 134 -19.11 17.61 -9.56
N PRO A 135 -19.49 16.53 -8.84
CA PRO A 135 -20.38 16.69 -7.71
C PRO A 135 -19.72 17.68 -6.76
N ARG A 136 -20.40 18.80 -6.50
CA ARG A 136 -20.01 19.73 -5.43
C ARG A 136 -19.80 18.87 -4.19
N ARG A 137 -18.54 18.78 -3.72
CA ARG A 137 -18.26 18.19 -2.41
C ARG A 137 -18.90 19.13 -1.39
N THR A 138 -20.13 18.86 -1.01
CA THR A 138 -20.74 19.46 0.17
C THR A 138 -20.04 18.82 1.36
N HIS A 139 -18.95 19.45 1.79
CA HIS A 139 -18.44 19.21 3.13
C HIS A 139 -19.57 19.58 4.10
N PRO A 140 -20.07 18.67 4.96
CA PRO A 140 -20.96 19.08 6.02
C PRO A 140 -20.15 20.00 6.94
N THR A 141 -20.37 21.31 6.81
CA THR A 141 -19.90 22.28 7.79
C THR A 141 -20.50 21.90 9.13
N ALA A 142 -19.64 21.58 10.09
CA ALA A 142 -20.00 21.34 11.48
C ALA A 142 -20.51 22.64 12.13
N ALA A 143 -21.72 23.05 11.77
CA ALA A 143 -22.49 24.05 12.48
C ALA A 143 -23.57 23.32 13.28
N GLY A 144 -23.28 23.02 14.55
CA GLY A 144 -24.29 22.42 15.43
C GLY A 144 -23.76 21.61 16.60
N ALA A 145 -22.71 22.05 17.30
CA ALA A 145 -22.46 21.58 18.66
C ALA A 145 -23.09 22.57 19.64
N PRO A 146 -24.11 22.19 20.45
CA PRO A 146 -24.60 23.07 21.50
C PRO A 146 -23.51 23.25 22.57
N ARG A 147 -23.15 24.51 22.84
CA ARG A 147 -22.23 24.87 23.93
C ARG A 147 -22.76 24.34 25.27
N PRO A 148 -21.93 23.70 26.12
CA PRO A 148 -22.36 23.31 27.45
C PRO A 148 -22.63 24.56 28.32
N ARG A 149 -23.76 24.55 29.02
CA ARG A 149 -24.22 25.66 29.88
C ARG A 149 -23.40 25.67 31.17
N ALA A 150 -22.73 26.78 31.46
CA ALA A 150 -21.94 26.95 32.69
C ALA A 150 -22.81 26.90 33.97
N PRO A 151 -22.31 26.35 35.09
CA PRO A 151 -23.07 26.31 36.34
C PRO A 151 -23.18 27.71 36.97
N ARG A 152 -24.40 28.09 37.35
CA ARG A 152 -24.70 29.30 38.14
C ARG A 152 -24.02 29.19 39.51
N ARG A 153 -23.05 30.06 39.80
CA ARG A 153 -22.57 30.30 41.17
C ARG A 153 -23.71 30.87 42.01
N LYS A 154 -24.10 30.16 43.06
CA LYS A 154 -24.98 30.69 44.13
C LYS A 154 -24.15 31.59 45.04
N ARG A 155 -24.75 32.69 45.49
CA ARG A 155 -24.20 33.64 46.45
C ARG A 155 -24.95 33.47 47.76
#